data_AF-A0A0V1BXM7-F1
#
_entry.id   AF-A0A0V1BXM7-F1
#
_cell.length_a   1.000
_cell.length_b   1.000
_cell.length_c   1.000
_cell.angle_alpha   90.00
_cell.angle_beta   90.00
_cell.angle_gamma   90.00
#
_symmetry.space_group_name_H-M   'P 1'
#
loop_
_entity.id
_entity.type
_entity.pdbx_description
1 polymer ?
#
loop_
_entity_poly.entity_id
_entity_poly.type
_entity_poly.pdbx_seq_one_letter_code
_entity_poly.pdbx_strand_id
1 'polypeptide(L)'
;LLSADSRFSDLRVLGDARCPTQEYVSSADSLSFTMGMVEPLSVTSFPLCMRRLYDDLKRAHHLRHGGRMQLGLFLKKLFQRQYAYSIRHNYGEEGKRADYAVYSCLKIIMNNPPGIRDLNGSRCPFKHCDALHLQQLLKNCGIHKDNIRNIVNYASNNHYNKACSIFFDSMHKLPEGVLGEFITHPNEYFDESRKLYSRSSSKK
;
A
#
# COMPACT_ATOMS: atom_id res chain seq x y z
N LEU A 1 -37.59 -25.70 3.34
CA LEU A 1 -37.40 -24.53 4.24
C LEU A 1 -36.00 -24.00 3.99
N LEU A 2 -35.72 -23.01 3.15
CA LEU A 2 -36.54 -21.95 2.56
C LEU A 2 -36.20 -21.85 1.07
N SER A 3 -37.21 -22.06 0.24
CA SER A 3 -37.24 -21.72 -1.17
C SER A 3 -38.02 -20.42 -1.36
N ALA A 4 -37.68 -19.70 -2.43
CA ALA A 4 -38.39 -18.56 -3.03
C ALA A 4 -37.99 -17.16 -2.54
N ASP A 5 -37.16 -16.47 -3.34
CA ASP A 5 -37.34 -15.04 -3.57
C ASP A 5 -36.83 -14.67 -4.98
N SER A 6 -37.71 -14.04 -5.75
CA SER A 6 -37.73 -13.90 -7.21
C SER A 6 -37.01 -12.64 -7.73
N ARG A 7 -35.80 -12.33 -7.21
CA ARG A 7 -35.12 -11.05 -7.48
C ARG A 7 -33.85 -11.13 -8.34
N PHE A 8 -33.63 -12.25 -9.02
CA PHE A 8 -32.42 -12.50 -9.83
C PHE A 8 -32.70 -12.77 -11.30
N SER A 9 -33.65 -12.06 -11.93
CA SER A 9 -33.89 -12.23 -13.37
C SER A 9 -33.18 -11.23 -14.28
N ASP A 10 -32.64 -10.10 -13.81
CA ASP A 10 -32.08 -9.11 -14.74
C ASP A 10 -30.74 -8.53 -14.27
N LEU A 11 -29.65 -9.18 -14.69
CA LEU A 11 -28.31 -8.59 -14.71
C LEU A 11 -27.85 -8.46 -16.17
N ARG A 12 -28.33 -7.42 -16.86
CA ARG A 12 -27.76 -6.97 -18.13
C ARG A 12 -27.68 -5.43 -18.16
N VAL A 13 -26.46 -4.97 -18.42
CA VAL A 13 -26.06 -3.63 -18.92
C VAL A 13 -26.09 -2.46 -17.93
N LEU A 14 -24.90 -1.95 -17.61
CA LEU A 14 -24.42 -0.55 -17.81
C LEU A 14 -23.06 -0.45 -17.08
N GLY A 15 -21.92 -0.12 -17.67
CA GLY A 15 -21.67 0.71 -18.85
C GLY A 15 -21.33 2.14 -18.45
N ASP A 16 -20.02 2.41 -18.34
CA ASP A 16 -19.32 3.71 -18.47
C ASP A 16 -19.56 4.87 -17.48
N ALA A 17 -18.53 5.17 -16.69
CA ALA A 17 -18.11 6.53 -16.33
C ALA A 17 -16.59 6.56 -16.10
N ARG A 18 -15.83 6.90 -17.15
CA ARG A 18 -14.36 6.99 -17.19
C ARG A 18 -13.86 8.19 -16.37
N CYS A 19 -13.01 7.92 -15.38
CA CYS A 19 -12.11 8.92 -14.78
C CYS A 19 -10.67 8.51 -15.11
N PRO A 20 -9.80 9.40 -15.64
CA PRO A 20 -8.46 9.03 -16.10
C PRO A 20 -7.49 8.99 -14.92
N THR A 21 -7.68 8.06 -14.00
CA THR A 21 -6.59 7.61 -13.14
C THR A 21 -6.08 6.33 -13.77
N GLN A 22 -4.86 6.36 -14.30
CA GLN A 22 -4.14 5.19 -14.80
C GLN A 22 -4.28 4.07 -13.78
N GLU A 23 -5.20 3.14 -14.05
CA GLU A 23 -5.47 2.03 -13.16
C GLU A 23 -4.20 1.22 -13.12
N TYR A 24 -3.65 1.01 -11.92
CA TYR A 24 -2.53 0.11 -11.78
C TYR A 24 -2.99 -1.30 -12.16
N VAL A 25 -2.63 -1.73 -13.37
CA VAL A 25 -2.86 -3.08 -13.87
C VAL A 25 -1.71 -3.95 -13.38
N SER A 26 -1.97 -4.67 -12.29
CA SER A 26 -1.04 -5.67 -11.74
C SER A 26 -0.61 -6.66 -12.82
N SER A 27 0.70 -6.87 -12.94
CA SER A 27 1.26 -7.92 -13.79
C SER A 27 0.76 -9.27 -13.25
N ALA A 28 0.11 -10.05 -14.12
CA ALA A 28 -0.68 -11.22 -13.79
C ALA A 28 0.12 -12.47 -13.32
N ASP A 29 1.29 -12.28 -12.71
CA ASP A 29 2.01 -13.37 -12.05
C ASP A 29 1.36 -13.64 -10.70
N SER A 30 0.28 -14.40 -10.79
CA SER A 30 -0.59 -14.87 -9.72
C SER A 30 0.14 -15.87 -8.81
N LEU A 31 1.26 -15.50 -8.21
CA LEU A 31 1.78 -16.26 -7.07
C LEU A 31 0.73 -16.14 -5.97
N SER A 32 0.13 -17.28 -5.61
CA SER A 32 -0.81 -17.36 -4.50
C SER A 32 -0.07 -17.10 -3.20
N PHE A 33 0.05 -15.83 -2.81
CA PHE A 33 0.60 -15.47 -1.51
C PHE A 33 -0.36 -15.94 -0.42
N THR A 34 0.18 -16.60 0.60
CA THR A 34 -0.60 -17.08 1.75
C THR A 34 -0.53 -16.10 2.91
N MET A 35 -1.49 -16.15 3.84
CA MET A 35 -1.49 -15.26 5.01
C MET A 35 -0.20 -15.32 5.84
N GLY A 36 0.43 -16.49 5.95
CA GLY A 36 1.70 -16.65 6.67
C GLY A 36 2.88 -15.89 6.03
N MET A 37 2.75 -15.47 4.76
CA MET A 37 3.79 -14.72 4.06
C MET A 37 3.69 -13.21 4.26
N VAL A 38 2.58 -12.70 4.80
CA VAL A 38 2.37 -11.24 4.92
C VAL A 38 3.42 -10.59 5.80
N GLU A 39 3.76 -11.23 6.92
CA GLU A 39 4.74 -10.71 7.88
C GLU A 39 6.16 -10.59 7.30
N PRO A 40 6.77 -11.63 6.71
CA PRO A 40 8.09 -11.49 6.08
C PRO A 40 8.08 -10.52 4.88
N LEU A 41 6.98 -10.46 4.12
CA LEU A 41 6.81 -9.52 3.01
C LEU A 41 6.68 -8.07 3.49
N SER A 42 6.13 -7.84 4.68
CA SER A 42 5.99 -6.49 5.24
C SER A 42 7.34 -5.82 5.51
N VAL A 43 8.36 -6.61 5.83
CA VAL A 43 9.71 -6.11 6.12
C VAL A 43 10.51 -5.88 4.84
N THR A 44 10.31 -6.72 3.84
CA THR A 44 11.17 -6.81 2.64
C THR A 44 10.59 -6.14 1.41
N SER A 45 9.27 -6.10 1.28
CA SER A 45 8.62 -5.68 0.02
C SER A 45 7.52 -4.63 0.19
N PHE A 46 7.12 -4.28 1.41
CA PHE A 46 6.14 -3.22 1.59
C PHE A 46 6.81 -1.83 1.58
N PRO A 47 6.22 -0.84 0.90
CA PRO A 47 6.64 0.54 1.08
C PRO A 47 6.41 0.96 2.53
N LEU A 48 7.18 1.94 3.01
CA LEU A 48 7.14 2.38 4.41
C LEU A 48 5.73 2.78 4.89
N CYS A 49 4.89 3.32 3.98
CA CYS A 49 3.50 3.66 4.30
C CYS A 49 2.64 2.44 4.62
N MET A 50 2.82 1.31 3.93
CA MET A 50 2.07 0.08 4.17
C MET A 50 2.67 -0.73 5.31
N ARG A 51 4.00 -0.77 5.43
CA ARG A 51 4.71 -1.41 6.56
C ARG A 51 4.27 -0.82 7.89
N ARG A 52 4.24 0.52 8.00
CA ARG A 52 3.78 1.20 9.22
C ARG A 52 2.33 0.83 9.58
N LEU A 53 1.41 0.84 8.62
CA LEU A 53 0.02 0.47 8.87
C LEU A 53 -0.10 -0.98 9.33
N TYR A 54 0.71 -1.88 8.77
CA TYR A 54 0.76 -3.28 9.19
C TYR A 54 1.31 -3.42 10.62
N ASP A 55 2.39 -2.71 10.95
CA ASP A 55 2.98 -2.70 12.30
C ASP A 55 1.99 -2.14 13.34
N ASP A 56 1.25 -1.08 12.98
CA ASP A 56 0.22 -0.49 13.83
C ASP A 56 -0.94 -1.47 14.04
N LEU A 57 -1.38 -2.18 12.99
CA LEU A 57 -2.39 -3.23 13.10
C LEU A 57 -1.92 -4.37 14.00
N LYS A 58 -0.65 -4.80 13.87
CA LYS A 58 -0.06 -5.86 14.70
C LYS A 58 0.04 -5.46 16.17
N ARG A 59 0.41 -4.21 16.46
CA ARG A 59 0.59 -3.73 17.84
C ARG A 59 -0.73 -3.39 18.54
N ALA A 60 -1.64 -2.72 17.84
CA ALA A 60 -2.87 -2.20 18.45
C ALA A 60 -4.11 -3.07 18.19
N HIS A 61 -3.99 -4.09 17.32
CA HIS A 61 -5.12 -4.91 16.83
C HIS A 61 -6.27 -4.10 16.22
N HIS A 62 -6.02 -2.84 15.87
CA HIS A 62 -7.00 -1.91 15.38
C HIS A 62 -6.33 -0.82 14.54
N LEU A 63 -6.93 -0.51 13.39
CA LEU A 63 -6.62 0.66 12.57
C LEU A 63 -7.88 1.52 12.45
N ARG A 64 -7.73 2.84 12.36
CA ARG A 64 -8.87 3.70 12.04
C ARG A 64 -9.30 3.53 10.58
N HIS A 65 -10.49 4.06 10.23
CA HIS A 65 -11.11 3.84 8.93
C HIS A 65 -10.17 4.08 7.74
N GLY A 66 -9.52 5.24 7.64
CA GLY A 66 -8.62 5.51 6.51
C GLY A 66 -7.41 4.57 6.42
N GLY A 67 -6.90 4.09 7.55
CA GLY A 67 -5.78 3.13 7.61
C GLY A 67 -6.22 1.74 7.22
N ARG A 68 -7.43 1.34 7.66
CA ARG A 68 -8.10 0.12 7.18
C ARG A 68 -8.27 0.17 5.67
N MET A 69 -8.78 1.28 5.12
CA MET A 69 -8.96 1.46 3.68
C MET A 69 -7.64 1.34 2.93
N GLN A 70 -6.62 2.09 3.33
CA GLN A 70 -5.32 2.10 2.65
C GLN A 70 -4.65 0.71 2.68
N LEU A 71 -4.52 0.09 3.85
CA LEU A 71 -3.85 -1.20 3.99
C LEU A 71 -4.69 -2.33 3.37
N GLY A 72 -6.00 -2.36 3.60
CA GLY A 72 -6.84 -3.45 3.14
C GLY A 72 -7.04 -3.45 1.63
N LEU A 73 -7.08 -2.28 0.95
CA LEU A 73 -7.12 -2.24 -0.53
C LEU A 73 -5.79 -2.67 -1.14
N PHE A 74 -4.67 -2.27 -0.52
CA PHE A 74 -3.34 -2.75 -0.88
C PHE A 74 -3.27 -4.28 -0.78
N LEU A 75 -3.65 -4.86 0.37
CA LEU A 75 -3.66 -6.31 0.58
C LEU A 75 -4.69 -7.06 -0.29
N LYS A 76 -5.87 -6.49 -0.54
CA LYS A 76 -6.90 -7.07 -1.41
C LYS A 76 -6.32 -7.38 -2.80
N LYS A 77 -5.51 -6.47 -3.34
CA LYS A 77 -4.87 -6.67 -4.64
C LYS A 77 -3.78 -7.75 -4.60
N LEU A 78 -3.04 -7.86 -3.50
CA LEU A 78 -1.95 -8.84 -3.35
C LEU A 78 -2.44 -10.27 -3.08
N PHE A 79 -3.51 -10.43 -2.29
CA PHE A 79 -3.93 -11.72 -1.72
C PHE A 79 -5.34 -12.16 -2.16
N GLN A 80 -5.75 -11.78 -3.39
CA GLN A 80 -7.10 -11.81 -3.99
C GLN A 80 -8.13 -12.84 -3.46
N ARG A 81 -7.70 -14.04 -3.04
CA ARG A 81 -8.58 -15.13 -2.59
C ARG A 81 -8.68 -15.33 -1.06
N GLN A 82 -7.66 -15.00 -0.26
CA GLN A 82 -7.62 -15.38 1.16
C GLN A 82 -8.08 -14.28 2.13
N TYR A 83 -7.91 -13.01 1.76
CA TYR A 83 -8.33 -11.87 2.59
C TYR A 83 -9.80 -11.50 2.42
N ALA A 84 -10.54 -12.20 1.56
CA ALA A 84 -11.82 -11.74 1.06
C ALA A 84 -12.90 -11.66 2.16
N TYR A 85 -12.92 -12.53 3.16
CA TYR A 85 -13.94 -12.49 4.22
C TYR A 85 -13.73 -11.32 5.19
N SER A 86 -12.53 -11.21 5.78
CA SER A 86 -12.21 -10.15 6.75
C SER A 86 -12.18 -8.75 6.10
N ILE A 87 -11.85 -8.65 4.81
CA ILE A 87 -11.96 -7.40 4.04
C ILE A 87 -13.44 -7.08 3.75
N ARG A 88 -14.28 -8.03 3.28
CA ARG A 88 -15.71 -7.75 3.00
C ARG A 88 -16.48 -7.22 4.23
N HIS A 89 -16.23 -7.81 5.40
CA HIS A 89 -16.86 -7.39 6.66
C HIS A 89 -16.36 -6.00 7.11
N ASN A 90 -15.05 -5.74 7.06
CA ASN A 90 -14.47 -4.45 7.47
C ASN A 90 -14.87 -3.26 6.56
N TYR A 91 -15.36 -3.53 5.36
CA TYR A 91 -15.68 -2.53 4.34
C TYR A 91 -17.19 -2.33 4.13
N GLY A 92 -18.05 -2.99 4.91
CA GLY A 92 -19.50 -2.86 4.75
C GLY A 92 -20.01 -3.36 3.39
N GLU A 93 -19.25 -4.26 2.75
CA GLU A 93 -19.58 -4.82 1.43
C GLU A 93 -20.77 -5.80 1.50
N GLU A 94 -21.28 -6.12 2.70
CA GLU A 94 -22.54 -6.83 2.88
C GLU A 94 -23.77 -5.99 2.49
N GLY A 95 -23.62 -4.67 2.29
CA GLY A 95 -24.74 -3.76 1.99
C GLY A 95 -24.63 -2.91 0.71
N LYS A 96 -23.44 -2.37 0.36
CA LYS A 96 -23.31 -1.38 -0.75
C LYS A 96 -22.53 -1.83 -2.00
N ARG A 97 -21.82 -2.97 -1.97
CA ARG A 97 -21.04 -3.53 -3.10
C ARG A 97 -20.24 -2.50 -3.92
N ALA A 98 -19.64 -1.50 -3.27
CA ALA A 98 -18.85 -0.49 -3.95
C ALA A 98 -17.47 -1.04 -4.33
N ASP A 99 -17.08 -0.96 -5.60
CA ASP A 99 -15.74 -1.36 -6.05
C ASP A 99 -14.74 -0.22 -5.83
N TYR A 100 -14.02 -0.28 -4.71
CA TYR A 100 -13.06 0.75 -4.35
C TYR A 100 -11.73 0.57 -5.08
N ALA A 101 -11.35 1.55 -5.89
CA ALA A 101 -10.02 1.63 -6.50
C ALA A 101 -8.91 1.72 -5.43
N VAL A 102 -7.79 1.05 -5.70
CA VAL A 102 -6.61 1.04 -4.84
C VAL A 102 -5.99 2.44 -4.77
N TYR A 103 -5.34 2.74 -3.65
CA TYR A 103 -4.83 4.09 -3.40
C TYR A 103 -3.46 4.31 -4.06
N SER A 104 -3.39 5.27 -4.98
CA SER A 104 -2.12 5.80 -5.51
C SER A 104 -1.35 6.60 -4.46
N CYS A 105 -0.04 6.80 -4.68
CA CYS A 105 0.79 7.67 -3.84
C CYS A 105 0.18 9.08 -3.75
N LEU A 106 -0.28 9.65 -4.87
CA LEU A 106 -0.93 10.95 -4.89
C LEU A 106 -2.16 10.99 -3.97
N LYS A 107 -3.03 9.97 -4.05
CA LYS A 107 -4.19 9.86 -3.16
C LYS A 107 -3.76 9.80 -1.69
N ILE A 108 -2.76 8.98 -1.35
CA ILE A 108 -2.27 8.85 0.04
C ILE A 108 -1.61 10.15 0.53
N ILE A 109 -0.92 10.88 -0.33
CA ILE A 109 -0.24 12.13 -0.01
C ILE A 109 -1.24 13.28 0.16
N MET A 110 -2.27 13.35 -0.69
CA MET A 110 -3.23 14.45 -0.70
C MET A 110 -4.40 14.26 0.27
N ASN A 111 -4.70 13.04 0.69
CA ASN A 111 -5.87 12.77 1.53
C ASN A 111 -5.65 13.21 2.98
N ASN A 112 -5.83 14.51 3.23
CA ASN A 112 -5.98 15.16 4.54
C ASN A 112 -7.42 15.70 4.63
N PRO A 113 -8.38 14.95 5.18
CA PRO A 113 -9.72 15.50 5.39
C PRO A 113 -9.65 16.68 6.39
N PRO A 114 -10.22 17.86 6.05
CA PRO A 114 -10.29 18.98 6.98
C PRO A 114 -11.42 18.74 7.99
N GLY A 115 -11.07 18.62 9.27
CA GLY A 115 -12.05 18.56 10.36
C GLY A 115 -11.61 17.72 11.56
N ILE A 116 -11.51 18.37 12.73
CA ILE A 116 -11.45 17.83 14.10
C ILE A 116 -10.62 16.55 14.29
N ARG A 117 -9.34 16.72 14.68
CA ARG A 117 -8.47 15.75 15.42
C ARG A 117 -8.40 14.29 14.95
N ASP A 118 -8.91 13.93 13.77
CA ASP A 118 -8.75 12.61 13.18
C ASP A 118 -7.47 12.51 12.36
N LEU A 119 -6.33 12.66 13.04
CA LEU A 119 -4.99 12.54 12.46
C LEU A 119 -4.63 11.12 11.95
N ASN A 120 -5.50 10.12 11.83
CA ASN A 120 -5.02 8.72 11.90
C ASN A 120 -5.65 7.74 10.89
N GLY A 121 -5.95 8.19 9.68
CA GLY A 121 -6.42 7.31 8.60
C GLY A 121 -5.30 6.81 7.68
N SER A 122 -5.21 7.41 6.51
CA SER A 122 -4.22 7.09 5.47
C SER A 122 -3.07 8.09 5.52
N ARG A 123 -1.81 7.65 5.63
CA ARG A 123 -0.67 8.57 5.70
C ARG A 123 0.57 8.05 5.00
N CYS A 124 1.08 8.85 4.07
CA CYS A 124 2.45 8.74 3.57
C CYS A 124 3.43 9.23 4.68
N PRO A 125 4.36 8.40 5.17
CA PRO A 125 5.34 8.80 6.19
C PRO A 125 6.22 9.97 5.75
N PHE A 126 6.56 10.05 4.46
CA PHE A 126 7.38 11.13 3.92
C PHE A 126 6.65 12.49 3.88
N LYS A 127 5.32 12.50 3.96
CA LYS A 127 4.50 13.74 4.00
C LYS A 127 4.05 14.09 5.41
N HIS A 128 3.59 13.08 6.15
CA HIS A 128 2.78 13.28 7.35
C HIS A 128 3.50 12.97 8.67
N CYS A 129 4.74 12.45 8.61
CA CYS A 129 5.61 12.44 9.79
C CYS A 129 6.43 13.73 9.83
N ASP A 130 6.71 14.21 11.04
CA ASP A 130 7.80 15.18 11.20
C ASP A 130 9.17 14.52 10.95
N ALA A 131 10.20 15.36 10.82
CA ALA A 131 11.55 14.92 10.50
C ALA A 131 12.15 14.00 11.57
N LEU A 132 11.86 14.23 12.86
CA LEU A 132 12.42 13.44 13.97
C LEU A 132 11.84 12.02 13.98
N HIS A 133 10.52 11.90 13.89
CA HIS A 133 9.84 10.62 13.80
C HIS A 133 10.21 9.89 12.51
N LEU A 134 10.32 10.58 11.37
CA LEU A 134 10.77 9.97 10.12
C LEU A 134 12.19 9.39 10.24
N GLN A 135 13.13 10.11 10.85
CA GLN A 135 14.49 9.61 11.11
C GLN A 135 14.48 8.34 11.97
N GLN A 136 13.70 8.32 13.05
CA GLN A 136 13.57 7.16 13.93
C GLN A 136 13.01 5.94 13.17
N LEU A 137 11.97 6.14 12.36
CA LEU A 137 11.40 5.07 11.53
C LEU A 137 12.42 4.49 10.55
N LEU A 138 13.18 5.34 9.87
CA LEU A 138 14.20 4.91 8.91
C LEU A 138 15.37 4.20 9.60
N LYS A 139 15.78 4.67 10.79
CA LYS A 139 16.79 4.01 11.60
C LYS A 139 16.35 2.61 12.02
N ASN A 140 15.09 2.44 12.43
CA ASN A 140 14.53 1.15 12.81
C ASN A 140 14.41 0.18 11.61
N CYS A 141 14.36 0.72 10.38
CA CYS A 141 14.42 -0.08 9.16
C CYS A 141 15.85 -0.47 8.76
N GLY A 142 16.89 -0.04 9.49
CA GLY A 142 18.30 -0.37 9.20
C GLY A 142 18.94 0.48 8.10
N ILE A 143 18.38 1.65 7.78
CA ILE A 143 18.92 2.54 6.75
C ILE A 143 20.19 3.25 7.25
N HIS A 144 21.20 3.39 6.38
CA HIS A 144 22.44 4.11 6.70
C HIS A 144 22.19 5.60 6.98
N LYS A 145 22.96 6.20 7.90
CA LYS A 145 22.76 7.59 8.36
C LYS A 145 22.76 8.62 7.23
N ASP A 146 23.62 8.45 6.23
CA ASP A 146 23.70 9.37 5.08
C ASP A 146 22.43 9.33 4.23
N ASN A 147 21.90 8.14 3.97
CA ASN A 147 20.66 7.96 3.23
C ASN A 147 19.47 8.49 4.04
N ILE A 148 19.46 8.31 5.37
CA ILE A 148 18.45 8.92 6.25
C ILE A 148 18.44 10.45 6.07
N ARG A 149 19.62 11.09 6.11
CA ARG A 149 19.75 12.55 5.92
C ARG A 149 19.18 12.97 4.56
N ASN A 150 19.51 12.25 3.50
CA ASN A 150 19.04 12.54 2.15
C ASN A 150 17.52 12.38 2.03
N ILE A 151 16.97 11.26 2.51
CA ILE A 151 15.52 10.97 2.49
C ILE A 151 14.75 12.08 3.22
N VAL A 152 15.20 12.46 4.42
CA VAL A 152 14.57 13.52 5.22
C VAL A 152 14.64 14.86 4.51
N ASN A 153 15.78 15.19 3.90
CA ASN A 153 15.92 16.42 3.10
C ASN A 153 14.94 16.45 1.93
N TYR A 154 14.83 15.38 1.15
CA TYR A 154 13.85 15.31 0.05
C TYR A 154 12.41 15.40 0.55
N ALA A 155 12.08 14.73 1.65
CA ALA A 155 10.76 14.81 2.27
C ALA A 155 10.40 16.24 2.70
N SER A 156 11.33 16.95 3.36
CA SER A 156 11.15 18.35 3.77
C SER A 156 10.97 19.31 2.59
N ASN A 157 11.56 18.99 1.44
CA ASN A 157 11.41 19.75 0.19
C ASN A 157 10.21 19.28 -0.66
N ASN A 158 9.26 18.55 -0.07
CA ASN A 158 8.05 18.04 -0.72
C ASN A 158 8.29 17.01 -1.85
N HIS A 159 9.49 16.46 -1.96
CA HIS A 159 9.85 15.43 -2.94
C HIS A 159 9.60 14.02 -2.39
N TYR A 160 8.34 13.71 -2.06
CA TYR A 160 7.97 12.48 -1.34
C TYR A 160 8.24 11.20 -2.15
N ASN A 161 7.97 11.21 -3.46
CA ASN A 161 8.21 10.05 -4.31
C ASN A 161 9.72 9.76 -4.42
N LYS A 162 10.57 10.79 -4.57
CA LYS A 162 12.03 10.65 -4.53
C LYS A 162 12.52 10.10 -3.19
N ALA A 163 11.99 10.61 -2.07
CA ALA A 163 12.29 10.08 -0.74
C ALA A 163 11.93 8.59 -0.62
N CYS A 164 10.77 8.18 -1.16
CA CYS A 164 10.35 6.78 -1.23
C CYS A 164 11.26 5.93 -2.12
N SER A 165 11.72 6.46 -3.28
CA SER A 165 12.67 5.78 -4.17
C SER A 165 14.02 5.56 -3.49
N ILE A 166 14.59 6.56 -2.81
CA ILE A 166 15.86 6.39 -2.08
C ILE A 166 15.70 5.36 -0.96
N PHE A 167 14.54 5.34 -0.30
CA PHE A 167 14.21 4.29 0.67
C PHE A 167 14.15 2.90 0.01
N PHE A 168 13.53 2.78 -1.17
CA PHE A 168 13.53 1.53 -1.96
C PHE A 168 14.94 1.07 -2.28
N ASP A 169 15.77 1.94 -2.84
CA ASP A 169 17.16 1.62 -3.23
C ASP A 169 17.96 1.16 -2.01
N SER A 170 17.82 1.86 -0.88
CA SER A 170 18.49 1.53 0.37
C SER A 170 18.06 0.17 0.94
N MET A 171 16.76 -0.14 0.90
CA MET A 171 16.23 -1.43 1.39
C MET A 171 16.70 -2.62 0.54
N HIS A 172 16.86 -2.41 -0.77
CA HIS A 172 17.28 -3.46 -1.71
C HIS A 172 18.79 -3.46 -1.98
N LYS A 173 19.57 -2.61 -1.30
CA LYS A 173 21.02 -2.45 -1.49
C LYS A 173 21.40 -2.15 -2.95
N LEU A 174 20.57 -1.35 -3.62
CA LEU A 174 20.80 -0.90 -4.98
C LEU A 174 21.54 0.45 -4.98
N PRO A 175 22.31 0.76 -6.05
CA PRO A 175 22.77 2.12 -6.27
C PRO A 175 21.57 3.06 -6.47
N GLU A 176 21.77 4.35 -6.19
CA GLU A 176 20.68 5.33 -6.30
C GLU A 176 20.18 5.46 -7.75
N GLY A 177 18.85 5.40 -7.94
CA GLY A 177 18.21 5.72 -9.22
C GLY A 177 18.09 4.56 -10.21
N VAL A 178 18.27 3.30 -9.77
CA VAL A 178 18.19 2.11 -10.65
C VAL A 178 16.84 1.97 -11.36
N LEU A 179 15.75 2.36 -10.72
CA LEU A 179 14.41 2.27 -11.31
C LEU A 179 14.17 3.30 -12.43
N GLY A 180 15.01 4.33 -12.56
CA GLY A 180 14.87 5.42 -13.52
C GLY A 180 13.70 6.36 -13.21
N GLU A 181 12.47 5.85 -13.24
CA GLU A 181 11.24 6.57 -12.93
C GLU A 181 10.83 6.47 -11.46
N PHE A 182 10.02 7.42 -11.00
CA PHE A 182 9.50 7.43 -9.64
C PHE A 182 8.33 6.45 -9.49
N ILE A 183 8.36 5.66 -8.41
CA ILE A 183 7.22 4.82 -8.03
C ILE A 183 6.05 5.71 -7.62
N THR A 184 4.89 5.49 -8.24
CA THR A 184 3.67 6.30 -8.02
C THR A 184 2.55 5.53 -7.35
N HIS A 185 2.72 4.21 -7.15
CA HIS A 185 1.74 3.37 -6.49
C HIS A 185 2.36 2.41 -5.45
N PRO A 186 1.73 2.19 -4.27
CA PRO A 186 2.23 1.24 -3.28
C PRO A 186 2.31 -0.21 -3.78
N ASN A 187 1.34 -0.66 -4.59
CA ASN A 187 1.41 -1.99 -5.19
C ASN A 187 2.50 -2.09 -6.27
N GLU A 188 2.80 -1.01 -6.99
CA GLU A 188 3.94 -0.97 -7.91
C GLU A 188 5.26 -1.12 -7.14
N TYR A 189 5.42 -0.42 -6.02
CA TYR A 189 6.57 -0.63 -5.12
C TYR A 189 6.74 -2.10 -4.76
N PHE A 190 5.63 -2.76 -4.39
CA PHE A 190 5.63 -4.16 -3.99
C PHE A 190 6.06 -5.05 -5.15
N ASP A 191 5.47 -4.90 -6.33
CA ASP A 191 5.80 -5.70 -7.51
C ASP A 191 7.27 -5.54 -7.91
N GLU A 192 7.78 -4.31 -7.95
CA GLU A 192 9.19 -4.05 -8.26
C GLU A 192 10.13 -4.68 -7.23
N SER A 193 9.78 -4.60 -5.94
CA SER A 193 10.51 -5.32 -4.89
C SER A 193 10.52 -6.83 -5.15
N ARG A 194 9.36 -7.42 -5.47
CA ARG A 194 9.24 -8.87 -5.71
C ARG A 194 10.04 -9.32 -6.92
N LYS A 195 10.10 -8.52 -8.00
CA LYS A 195 10.91 -8.80 -9.18
C LYS A 195 12.41 -8.91 -8.85
N LEU A 196 12.91 -8.15 -7.88
CA LEU A 196 14.31 -8.25 -7.45
C LEU A 196 14.59 -9.57 -6.73
N TYR A 197 13.67 -10.03 -5.87
CA TYR A 197 13.82 -11.29 -5.14
C TYR A 197 13.61 -12.54 -6.02
N SER A 198 12.77 -12.47 -7.06
CA SER A 198 12.64 -13.57 -8.02
C SER A 198 13.91 -13.73 -8.85
N ARG A 199 14.50 -12.62 -9.33
CA ARG A 199 15.77 -12.63 -10.10
C ARG A 199 16.96 -13.15 -9.30
N SER A 200 17.01 -12.92 -7.98
CA SER A 200 18.05 -13.50 -7.13
C SER A 200 17.93 -15.01 -6.96
N SER A 201 16.73 -15.58 -7.15
CA SER A 201 16.48 -17.02 -6.98
C SER A 201 16.86 -17.83 -8.23
N SER A 202 16.84 -17.22 -9.42
CA SER A 202 17.20 -17.87 -10.69
C SER A 202 18.70 -17.88 -11.01
N LYS A 203 19.55 -17.30 -10.16
CA LYS A 203 21.02 -17.28 -10.31
C LYS A 203 21.74 -18.31 -9.42
N LYS A 204 21.02 -19.29 -8.89
CA LYS A 204 21.55 -20.33 -8.01
C LYS A 204 21.44 -21.70 -8.64
#